data_AF-A0A7S4VIQ4-F1
#
_entry.id   AF-A0A7S4VIQ4-F1
#
_cell.length_a   1.000
_cell.length_b   1.000
_cell.length_c   1.000
_cell.angle_alpha   90.00
_cell.angle_beta   90.00
_cell.angle_gamma   90.00
#
_symmetry.space_group_name_H-M   'P 1'
#
loop_
_entity.id
_entity.type
_entity.pdbx_description
1 polymer ?
#
loop_
_entity_poly.entity_id
_entity_poly.type
_entity_poly.pdbx_seq_one_letter_code
_entity_poly.pdbx_strand_id
1 'polypeptide(L)'
;MTESALTLFKNVYSTILLIFSVVIVMGLIFTEQTKMSMDVHPALAFFVLWGLILWLGMVEGGQASLVGLAPINFELYKDSHPTTYISTKVCHVGDNLDRYLMGRQFMVIFIAFCINMAGAPVGGAELWGLPQWIIDVFLVT
;
A
#
# COMPACT_ATOMS: atom_id res chain seq x y z
N MET A 1 26.04 13.55 -14.19
CA MET A 1 26.59 12.78 -13.05
C MET A 1 25.99 13.21 -11.70
N THR A 2 25.87 14.51 -11.41
CA THR A 2 25.23 15.05 -10.18
C THR A 2 23.76 14.64 -10.02
N GLU A 3 23.00 14.57 -11.11
CA GLU A 3 21.57 14.18 -11.10
C GLU A 3 21.35 12.72 -10.66
N SER A 4 22.28 11.83 -11.01
CA SER A 4 22.25 10.41 -10.63
C SER A 4 22.56 10.23 -9.13
N ALA A 5 23.54 10.97 -8.61
CA ALA A 5 23.89 10.94 -7.17
C ALA A 5 22.74 11.47 -6.29
N LEU A 6 22.07 12.54 -6.70
CA LEU A 6 20.92 13.08 -5.98
C LEU A 6 19.72 12.10 -5.98
N THR A 7 19.47 11.45 -7.12
CA THR A 7 18.40 10.44 -7.24
C THR A 7 18.70 9.21 -6.38
N LEU A 8 19.94 8.74 -6.39
CA LEU A 8 20.38 7.63 -5.53
C LEU A 8 20.18 7.99 -4.05
N PHE A 9 20.65 9.17 -3.62
CA PHE A 9 20.49 9.62 -2.24
C PHE A 9 19.03 9.68 -1.83
N LYS A 10 18.17 10.27 -2.66
CA LYS A 10 16.72 10.34 -2.44
C LYS A 10 16.10 8.94 -2.28
N ASN A 11 16.45 8.00 -3.15
CA ASN A 11 15.92 6.65 -3.13
C ASN A 11 16.37 5.89 -1.88
N VAL A 12 17.64 6.01 -1.50
CA VAL A 12 18.18 5.40 -0.28
C VAL A 12 17.49 5.98 0.96
N TYR A 13 17.40 7.31 1.05
CA TYR A 13 16.74 7.98 2.17
C TYR A 13 15.27 7.57 2.32
N SER A 14 14.52 7.54 1.20
CA SER A 14 13.12 7.09 1.18
C SER A 14 12.98 5.63 1.61
N THR A 15 13.92 4.77 1.23
CA THR A 15 13.91 3.35 1.60
C THR A 15 14.19 3.17 3.09
N ILE A 16 15.13 3.94 3.65
CA ILE A 16 15.45 3.92 5.09
C ILE A 16 14.23 4.34 5.91
N LEU A 17 13.56 5.43 5.52
CA LEU A 17 12.34 5.89 6.19
C LEU A 17 11.22 4.85 6.12
N LEU A 18 11.03 4.19 4.98
CA LEU A 18 10.04 3.13 4.84
C LEU A 18 10.33 1.95 5.77
N ILE A 19 11.59 1.48 5.81
CA ILE A 19 12.00 0.38 6.71
C ILE A 19 11.76 0.79 8.16
N PHE A 20 12.11 2.03 8.53
CA PHE A 20 11.89 2.55 9.87
C PHE A 20 10.40 2.57 10.24
N SER A 21 9.52 3.06 9.37
CA SER A 21 8.07 3.04 9.59
C SER A 21 7.54 1.62 9.76
N VAL A 22 8.00 0.67 8.92
CA VAL A 22 7.61 -0.74 9.05
C VAL A 22 8.05 -1.30 10.41
N VAL A 23 9.28 -1.03 10.85
CA VAL A 23 9.78 -1.49 12.16
C VAL A 23 8.96 -0.93 13.30
N ILE A 24 8.57 0.35 13.26
CA ILE A 24 7.71 0.96 14.28
C ILE A 24 6.35 0.27 14.33
N VAL A 25 5.65 0.17 13.19
CA VAL A 25 4.32 -0.47 13.13
C VAL A 25 4.39 -1.92 13.60
N MET A 26 5.45 -2.62 13.23
CA MET A 26 5.70 -3.98 13.70
C MET A 26 5.95 -4.05 15.21
N GLY A 27 6.73 -3.11 15.75
CA GLY A 27 6.93 -2.97 17.18
C GLY A 27 5.62 -2.81 17.94
N LEU A 28 4.73 -1.90 17.48
CA LEU A 28 3.42 -1.67 18.08
C LEU A 28 2.52 -2.91 18.08
N ILE A 29 2.54 -3.69 16.99
CA ILE A 29 1.74 -4.91 16.90
C ILE A 29 2.19 -5.93 17.94
N PHE A 30 3.51 -6.15 18.06
CA PHE A 30 4.06 -7.11 19.01
C PHE A 30 4.03 -6.64 20.47
N THR A 31 3.97 -5.33 20.72
CA THR A 31 3.75 -4.76 22.06
C THR A 31 2.27 -4.63 22.42
N GLU A 32 1.35 -5.15 21.60
CA GLU A 32 -0.10 -5.09 21.82
C GLU A 32 -0.64 -3.65 21.93
N GLN A 33 0.01 -2.70 21.24
CA GLN A 33 -0.35 -1.28 21.24
C GLN A 33 -1.12 -0.85 19.97
N THR A 34 -1.69 -1.78 19.21
CA THR A 34 -2.63 -1.46 18.12
C THR A 34 -4.03 -1.97 18.48
N LYS A 35 -5.07 -1.34 17.92
CA LYS A 35 -6.47 -1.73 18.22
C LYS A 35 -6.71 -3.22 18.00
N MET A 36 -6.22 -3.76 16.89
CA MET A 36 -6.41 -5.17 16.54
C MET A 36 -5.52 -6.11 17.36
N SER A 37 -4.32 -5.70 17.79
CA SER A 37 -3.44 -6.56 18.61
C SER A 37 -3.85 -6.62 20.08
N MET A 38 -4.61 -5.62 20.58
CA MET A 38 -5.24 -5.70 21.90
C MET A 38 -6.42 -6.68 21.94
N ASP A 39 -7.27 -6.64 20.91
CA ASP A 39 -8.49 -7.45 20.88
C ASP A 39 -8.24 -8.89 20.39
N VAL A 40 -7.17 -9.10 19.62
CA VAL A 40 -6.86 -10.38 18.97
C VAL A 40 -5.36 -10.67 19.04
N HIS A 41 -4.98 -11.95 18.97
CA HIS A 41 -3.58 -12.39 19.01
C HIS A 41 -2.69 -11.62 18.01
N PRO A 42 -1.54 -11.04 18.44
CA PRO A 42 -0.66 -10.21 17.61
C PRO A 42 -0.24 -10.81 16.26
N ALA A 43 -0.02 -12.12 16.23
CA ALA A 43 0.31 -12.84 14.98
C ALA A 43 -0.78 -12.70 13.91
N LEU A 44 -2.06 -12.64 14.27
CA LEU A 44 -3.14 -12.44 13.31
C LEU A 44 -3.08 -11.02 12.73
N ALA A 45 -2.93 -10.01 13.61
CA ALA A 45 -2.79 -8.61 13.19
C ALA A 45 -1.62 -8.42 12.21
N PHE A 46 -0.50 -9.12 12.45
CA PHE A 46 0.64 -9.14 11.53
C PHE A 46 0.28 -9.67 10.14
N PHE A 47 -0.27 -10.88 10.04
CA PHE A 47 -0.59 -11.48 8.74
C PHE A 47 -1.67 -10.70 8.00
N VAL A 48 -2.67 -10.18 8.72
CA VAL A 48 -3.73 -9.35 8.16
C VAL A 48 -3.15 -8.05 7.61
N LEU A 49 -2.30 -7.35 8.36
CA LEU A 49 -1.68 -6.10 7.90
C LEU A 49 -0.88 -6.30 6.61
N TRP A 50 0.00 -7.31 6.57
CA TRP A 50 0.79 -7.61 5.36
C TRP A 50 -0.08 -8.03 4.18
N GLY A 51 -1.09 -8.86 4.42
CA GLY A 51 -2.06 -9.25 3.40
C GLY A 51 -2.78 -8.04 2.80
N LEU A 52 -3.23 -7.10 3.65
CA LEU A 52 -3.91 -5.88 3.22
C LEU A 52 -2.99 -4.92 2.47
N ILE A 53 -1.74 -4.74 2.90
CA ILE A 53 -0.75 -3.89 2.20
C ILE A 53 -0.43 -4.46 0.81
N LEU A 54 -0.19 -5.78 0.71
CA LEU A 54 0.04 -6.45 -0.58
C LEU A 54 -1.18 -6.32 -1.49
N TRP A 55 -2.38 -6.47 -0.93
CA TRP A 55 -3.62 -6.32 -1.68
C TRP A 55 -3.83 -4.89 -2.18
N LEU A 56 -3.60 -3.88 -1.33
CA LEU A 56 -3.65 -2.47 -1.70
C LEU A 56 -2.69 -2.19 -2.87
N GLY A 57 -1.45 -2.67 -2.77
CA GLY A 57 -0.45 -2.52 -3.84
C GLY A 57 -0.88 -3.14 -5.17
N MET A 58 -1.52 -4.32 -5.15
CA MET A 58 -2.07 -4.93 -6.36
C MET A 58 -3.21 -4.11 -6.97
N VAL A 59 -4.11 -3.59 -6.13
CA VAL A 59 -5.30 -2.84 -6.58
C VAL A 59 -4.89 -1.47 -7.18
N GLU A 60 -4.03 -0.73 -6.50
CA GLU A 60 -3.53 0.57 -6.98
C GLU A 60 -2.58 0.42 -8.18
N GLY A 61 -1.67 -0.56 -8.14
CA GLY A 61 -0.76 -0.83 -9.26
C GLY A 61 -1.49 -1.26 -10.53
N GLY A 62 -2.56 -2.06 -10.38
CA GLY A 62 -3.43 -2.46 -11.48
C GLY A 62 -4.16 -1.27 -12.12
N GLN A 63 -4.61 -0.29 -11.31
CA GLN A 63 -5.19 0.96 -11.84
C GLN A 63 -4.18 1.72 -12.68
N ALA A 64 -3.00 2.02 -12.13
CA ALA A 64 -1.99 2.82 -12.81
C ALA A 64 -1.62 2.18 -14.16
N SER A 65 -1.51 0.85 -14.17
CA SER A 65 -1.27 0.07 -15.39
C SER A 65 -2.43 0.18 -16.39
N LEU A 66 -3.68 -0.01 -15.96
CA LEU A 66 -4.84 0.07 -16.85
C LEU A 66 -5.06 1.47 -17.42
N VAL A 67 -4.84 2.52 -16.63
CA VAL A 67 -4.91 3.92 -17.10
C VAL A 67 -3.78 4.22 -18.10
N GLY A 68 -2.56 3.72 -17.83
CA GLY A 68 -1.43 3.86 -18.75
C GLY A 68 -1.60 3.11 -20.08
N LEU A 69 -2.31 1.99 -20.07
CA LEU A 69 -2.63 1.19 -21.27
C LEU A 69 -3.92 1.62 -21.97
N ALA A 70 -4.76 2.46 -21.37
CA ALA A 70 -6.02 2.93 -21.96
C ALA A 70 -5.88 3.58 -23.35
N PRO A 71 -4.82 4.35 -23.68
CA PRO A 71 -4.66 4.92 -25.03
C PRO A 71 -3.98 3.97 -26.03
N ILE A 72 -3.51 2.80 -25.60
CA ILE A 72 -2.70 1.89 -26.43
C ILE A 72 -3.60 0.84 -27.09
N ASN A 73 -3.43 0.62 -28.40
CA ASN A 73 -4.16 -0.47 -29.08
C ASN A 73 -3.76 -1.83 -28.49
N PHE A 74 -4.73 -2.50 -27.87
CA PHE A 74 -4.53 -3.78 -27.19
C PHE A 74 -4.07 -4.90 -28.13
N GLU A 75 -4.33 -4.83 -29.43
CA GLU A 75 -3.91 -5.85 -30.40
C GLU A 75 -2.39 -6.03 -30.50
N LEU A 76 -1.62 -4.99 -30.16
CA LEU A 76 -0.15 -5.07 -30.08
C LEU A 76 0.36 -6.12 -29.09
N TYR A 77 -0.45 -6.45 -28.07
CA TYR A 77 -0.07 -7.41 -27.04
C TYR A 77 -0.51 -8.84 -27.32
N LYS A 78 -1.20 -9.10 -28.43
CA LYS A 78 -1.79 -10.40 -28.74
C LYS A 78 -0.77 -11.54 -28.76
N ASP A 79 0.39 -11.30 -29.37
CA ASP A 79 1.41 -12.33 -29.59
C ASP A 79 2.47 -12.35 -28.46
N SER A 80 2.67 -11.23 -27.76
CA SER A 80 3.70 -11.10 -26.73
C SER A 80 3.20 -11.36 -25.30
N HIS A 81 2.00 -10.86 -24.96
CA HIS A 81 1.46 -10.87 -23.59
C HIS A 81 -0.05 -11.17 -23.60
N PRO A 82 -0.46 -12.46 -23.68
CA PRO A 82 -1.87 -12.84 -23.84
C PRO A 82 -2.76 -12.40 -22.67
N THR A 83 -2.23 -12.40 -21.44
CA THR A 83 -2.96 -11.93 -20.25
C THR A 83 -3.28 -10.43 -20.34
N THR A 84 -2.32 -9.62 -20.77
CA THR A 84 -2.50 -8.18 -20.97
C THR A 84 -3.50 -7.92 -22.10
N TYR A 85 -3.41 -8.68 -23.21
CA TYR A 85 -4.38 -8.58 -24.30
C TYR A 85 -5.82 -8.79 -23.81
N ILE A 86 -6.07 -9.85 -23.02
CA ILE A 86 -7.42 -10.15 -22.51
C ILE A 86 -7.91 -9.04 -21.57
N SER A 87 -7.10 -8.64 -20.59
CA SER A 87 -7.48 -7.60 -19.63
C SER A 87 -7.78 -6.26 -20.31
N THR A 88 -6.89 -5.82 -21.20
CA THR A 88 -7.05 -4.54 -21.91
C THR A 88 -8.22 -4.59 -22.90
N LYS A 89 -8.44 -5.73 -23.57
CA LYS A 89 -9.62 -5.95 -24.42
C LYS A 89 -10.91 -5.81 -23.61
N VAL A 90 -11.00 -6.44 -22.44
CA VAL A 90 -12.19 -6.33 -21.56
C VAL A 90 -12.44 -4.89 -21.12
N CYS A 91 -11.37 -4.16 -20.77
CA CYS A 91 -11.47 -2.76 -20.37
C CYS A 91 -11.91 -1.83 -21.51
N HIS A 92 -11.52 -2.11 -22.76
CA HIS A 92 -11.90 -1.32 -23.94
C HIS A 92 -13.32 -1.59 -24.45
N VAL A 93 -14.02 -2.60 -23.91
CA VAL A 93 -15.41 -2.88 -24.29
C VAL A 93 -16.34 -1.91 -23.58
N GLY A 94 -16.93 -0.98 -24.33
CA GLY A 94 -17.92 -0.02 -23.84
C GLY A 94 -17.34 0.84 -22.71
N ASP A 95 -18.10 0.94 -21.61
CA ASP A 95 -17.76 1.78 -20.44
C ASP A 95 -17.12 0.98 -19.30
N ASN A 96 -16.54 -0.19 -19.60
CA ASN A 96 -16.01 -1.10 -18.58
C ASN A 96 -14.82 -0.49 -17.82
N LEU A 97 -13.97 0.27 -18.51
CA LEU A 97 -12.84 0.95 -17.89
C LEU A 97 -13.32 1.93 -16.83
N ASP A 98 -14.22 2.86 -17.15
CA ASP A 98 -14.65 3.89 -16.20
C ASP A 98 -15.45 3.28 -15.04
N ARG A 99 -16.27 2.25 -15.31
CA ARG A 99 -16.98 1.49 -14.26
C ARG A 99 -16.00 0.79 -13.31
N TYR A 100 -14.93 0.20 -13.83
CA TYR A 100 -13.87 -0.38 -13.01
C TYR A 100 -13.13 0.71 -12.21
N LEU A 101 -12.79 1.84 -12.85
CA LEU A 101 -12.10 2.95 -12.20
C LEU A 101 -12.92 3.52 -11.03
N MET A 102 -14.22 3.69 -11.21
CA MET A 102 -15.15 4.16 -10.18
C MET A 102 -15.34 3.13 -9.05
N GLY A 103 -15.62 1.87 -9.39
CA GLY A 103 -15.88 0.82 -8.39
C GLY A 103 -14.66 0.47 -7.53
N ARG A 104 -13.45 0.52 -8.12
CA ARG A 104 -12.21 0.22 -7.39
C ARG A 104 -11.92 1.24 -6.29
N GLN A 105 -12.26 2.52 -6.47
CA GLN A 105 -11.96 3.54 -5.45
C GLN A 105 -12.62 3.23 -4.10
N PHE A 106 -13.82 2.66 -4.13
CA PHE A 106 -14.48 2.18 -2.92
C PHE A 106 -13.68 1.05 -2.23
N MET A 107 -13.17 0.10 -3.03
CA MET A 107 -12.33 -1.00 -2.51
C MET A 107 -11.02 -0.48 -1.92
N VAL A 108 -10.35 0.49 -2.57
CA VAL A 108 -9.12 1.11 -2.06
C VAL A 108 -9.36 1.74 -0.69
N ILE A 109 -10.44 2.53 -0.55
CA ILE A 109 -10.81 3.16 0.72
C ILE A 109 -11.11 2.11 1.79
N PHE A 110 -11.83 1.04 1.44
CA PHE A 110 -12.12 -0.06 2.35
C PHE A 110 -10.83 -0.74 2.86
N ILE A 111 -9.89 -1.07 1.95
CA ILE A 111 -8.62 -1.69 2.31
C ILE A 111 -7.80 -0.73 3.20
N ALA A 112 -7.72 0.56 2.85
CA ALA A 112 -7.01 1.57 3.64
C ALA A 112 -7.58 1.70 5.05
N PHE A 113 -8.91 1.64 5.20
CA PHE A 113 -9.57 1.64 6.50
C PHE A 113 -9.22 0.40 7.32
N CYS A 114 -9.21 -0.79 6.70
CA CYS A 114 -8.81 -2.03 7.37
C CYS A 114 -7.34 -2.01 7.81
N ILE A 115 -6.44 -1.45 6.99
CA ILE A 115 -5.02 -1.26 7.33
C ILE A 115 -4.89 -0.35 8.56
N ASN A 116 -5.63 0.76 8.57
CA ASN A 116 -5.66 1.67 9.71
C ASN A 116 -6.16 0.94 10.98
N MET A 117 -7.25 0.19 10.91
CA MET A 117 -7.72 -0.60 12.05
C MET A 117 -6.70 -1.64 12.56
N ALA A 118 -5.94 -2.26 11.67
CA ALA A 118 -4.95 -3.28 12.03
C ALA A 118 -3.66 -2.70 12.62
N GLY A 119 -3.18 -1.58 12.06
CA GLY A 119 -1.85 -1.03 12.35
C GLY A 119 -1.82 0.26 13.16
N ALA A 120 -2.95 0.95 13.36
CA ALA A 120 -2.94 2.24 14.06
C ALA A 120 -2.63 2.08 15.55
N PRO A 121 -1.76 2.95 16.10
CA PRO A 121 -1.46 2.96 17.52
C PRO A 121 -2.69 3.33 18.35
N VAL A 122 -2.75 2.80 19.56
CA VAL A 122 -3.67 3.25 20.59
C VAL A 122 -3.18 4.55 21.22
N GLY A 123 -4.10 5.33 21.80
CA GLY A 123 -3.74 6.61 22.42
C GLY A 123 -2.72 6.43 23.54
N GLY A 124 -1.59 7.14 23.48
CA GLY A 124 -0.50 7.05 24.45
C GLY A 124 0.44 5.86 24.24
N ALA A 125 0.47 5.26 23.04
CA ALA A 125 1.42 4.21 22.70
C ALA A 125 2.88 4.71 22.81
N GLU A 126 3.63 4.13 23.74
CA GLU A 126 5.06 4.34 23.89
C GLU A 126 5.82 3.12 23.38
N LEU A 127 6.71 3.33 22.41
CA LEU A 127 7.51 2.25 21.82
C LEU A 127 8.99 2.42 22.18
N TRP A 128 9.55 1.41 22.87
CA TRP A 128 11.00 1.25 23.15
C TRP A 128 11.72 2.48 23.73
N GLY A 129 11.01 3.37 24.44
CA GLY A 129 11.58 4.60 24.98
C GLY A 129 12.06 5.58 23.90
N LEU A 130 11.45 5.53 22.71
CA LEU A 130 11.74 6.48 21.64
C LEU A 130 11.50 7.92 22.10
N PRO A 131 12.32 8.89 21.64
CA PRO A 131 12.11 10.30 21.93
C PRO A 131 10.71 10.77 21.52
N GLN A 132 10.11 11.65 22.32
CA GLN A 132 8.74 12.15 22.10
C GLN A 132 8.55 12.75 20.69
N TRP A 133 9.55 13.45 20.17
CA TRP A 133 9.46 14.04 18.82
C TRP A 133 9.33 12.98 17.70
N ILE A 134 9.85 11.77 17.89
CA ILE A 134 9.69 10.66 16.94
C ILE A 134 8.27 10.09 17.04
N ILE A 135 7.79 9.92 18.28
CA ILE A 135 6.42 9.47 18.56
C ILE A 135 5.42 10.46 17.93
N ASP A 136 5.64 11.76 18.09
CA ASP A 136 4.76 12.79 17.54
C ASP A 136 4.74 12.82 16.01
N VAL A 137 5.84 12.47 15.35
CA VAL A 137 5.92 12.44 13.87
C VAL A 137 5.32 11.15 13.29
N PHE A 138 5.48 10.02 13.96
CA PHE A 138 5.17 8.69 13.38
C PHE A 138 3.94 8.01 14.00
N LEU A 139 3.52 8.36 15.21
CA LEU A 139 2.47 7.67 15.96
C LEU A 139 1.22 8.53 16.22
N VAL A 140 1.34 9.86 16.17
CA VAL A 140 0.18 10.75 16.30
C VAL A 140 -0.59 10.74 14.97
N THR A 141 -1.85 10.31 15.02
CA THR A 141 -2.82 10.38 13.91
C THR A 141 -3.61 11.68 13.96
#